data_AF-S0K4W0-F1
#
_entry.id   AF-S0K4W0-F1
#
_cell.length_a   1.000
_cell.length_b   1.000
_cell.length_c   1.000
_cell.angle_alpha   90.00
_cell.angle_beta   90.00
_cell.angle_gamma   90.00
#
_symmetry.space_group_name_H-M   'P 1'
#
loop_
_entity.id
_entity.type
_entity.pdbx_description
1 polymer ?
#
loop_
_entity_poly.entity_id
_entity_poly.type
_entity_poly.pdbx_seq_one_letter_code
_entity_poly.pdbx_strand_id
1 'polypeptide(L)' 'MCPAVLFGFIPARILGILSPFDVPDEYFMVKKLKLGAVELSSVMRYAPEFGIE' A
#
# COMPACT_ATOMS: atom_id res chain seq x y z
N MET A 1 -2.61 16.77 -8.21
CA MET A 1 -3.47 15.73 -7.63
C MET A 1 -2.85 14.38 -7.94
N CYS A 2 -2.73 13.47 -6.97
CA CYS A 2 -2.15 12.14 -7.19
C CYS A 2 -3.04 11.29 -8.11
N PRO A 3 -2.54 10.80 -9.26
CA PRO A 3 -3.36 10.07 -10.24
C PRO A 3 -3.96 8.77 -9.68
N ALA A 4 -3.30 8.14 -8.70
CA ALA A 4 -3.79 6.91 -8.06
C ALA A 4 -5.18 7.07 -7.40
N VAL A 5 -5.48 8.26 -6.85
CA VAL A 5 -6.77 8.53 -6.19
C VAL A 5 -7.94 8.40 -7.17
N LEU A 6 -7.76 8.82 -8.42
CA LEU A 6 -8.79 8.70 -9.47
C LEU A 6 -9.13 7.23 -9.78
N PHE A 7 -8.19 6.31 -9.57
CA PHE A 7 -8.39 4.88 -9.78
C PHE A 7 -8.89 4.14 -8.52
N GLY A 8 -9.27 4.87 -7.48
CA GLY A 8 -9.80 4.31 -6.22
C GLY A 8 -8.72 3.76 -5.29
N PHE A 9 -7.48 4.25 -5.41
CA PHE A 9 -6.44 3.97 -4.43
C PHE A 9 -6.47 5.00 -3.30
N ILE A 10 -6.11 4.55 -2.11
CA ILE A 10 -5.96 5.36 -0.90
C ILE A 10 -4.59 5.08 -0.27
N PRO A 11 -4.06 5.96 0.59
CA PRO A 11 -2.84 5.68 1.35
C PRO A 11 -2.92 4.34 2.09
N ALA A 12 -1.90 3.50 1.95
CA ALA A 12 -1.91 2.14 2.50
C ALA A 12 -2.00 2.13 4.03
N ARG A 13 -1.44 3.17 4.67
CA ARG A 13 -1.49 3.38 6.12
C ARG A 13 -2.91 3.42 6.68
N ILE A 14 -3.91 3.86 5.89
CA ILE A 14 -5.33 3.89 6.30
C ILE A 14 -5.85 2.47 6.61
N LEU A 15 -5.30 1.45 5.94
CA LEU A 15 -5.65 0.05 6.18
C LEU A 15 -4.66 -0.66 7.11
N GLY A 16 -3.70 0.06 7.71
CA GLY A 16 -2.67 -0.51 8.59
C GLY A 16 -1.52 -1.19 7.86
N ILE A 17 -1.44 -1.08 6.52
CA ILE A 17 -0.34 -1.64 5.73
C ILE A 17 0.79 -0.63 5.71
N LEU A 18 1.96 -1.04 6.20
CA LEU A 18 3.13 -0.17 6.32
C LEU A 18 4.08 -0.39 5.15
N SER A 19 4.66 0.71 4.66
CA SER A 19 5.75 0.67 3.68
C SER A 19 7.00 0.05 4.31
N PRO A 20 7.75 -0.80 3.59
CA PRO A 20 9.04 -1.31 4.07
C PRO A 20 10.17 -0.27 4.01
N PHE A 21 9.93 0.91 3.41
CA PHE A 21 10.90 1.99 3.26
C PHE A 21 10.27 3.35 3.60
N ASP A 22 11.11 4.33 3.92
CA ASP A 22 10.68 5.69 4.27
C ASP A 22 10.21 6.45 3.03
N VAL A 23 8.88 6.46 2.81
CA VAL A 23 8.24 7.19 1.72
C VAL A 23 6.99 7.92 2.20
N PRO A 24 6.67 9.07 1.58
CA PRO A 24 5.38 9.72 1.77
C PRO A 24 4.20 8.81 1.44
N ASP A 25 3.12 8.97 2.21
CA ASP A 25 1.86 8.22 2.05
C ASP A 25 1.28 8.30 0.63
N GLU A 26 1.51 9.39 -0.11
CA GLU A 26 1.01 9.56 -1.48
C GLU A 26 1.67 8.64 -2.51
N TYR A 27 2.84 8.09 -2.21
CA TYR A 27 3.56 7.15 -3.07
C TYR A 27 3.30 5.68 -2.70
N PHE A 28 2.84 5.40 -1.48
CA PHE A 28 2.54 4.04 -1.01
C PHE A 28 1.04 3.86 -0.79
N MET A 29 0.36 3.45 -1.87
CA MET A 29 -1.09 3.43 -1.98
C MET A 29 -1.63 2.00 -2.11
N VAL A 30 -2.86 1.76 -1.67
CA VAL A 30 -3.54 0.46 -1.72
C VAL A 30 -4.94 0.60 -2.33
N LYS A 31 -5.39 -0.48 -2.98
CA LYS A 31 -6.78 -0.64 -3.44
C LYS A 31 -7.31 -2.01 -3.01
N LYS A 32 -8.37 -2.02 -2.21
CA LYS A 32 -9.05 -3.25 -1.81
C LYS A 32 -9.85 -3.79 -3.00
N LEU A 33 -9.55 -5.02 -3.41
CA LEU A 33 -10.19 -5.66 -4.57
C LEU A 33 -11.50 -6.38 -4.22
N LYS A 34 -11.59 -6.95 -3.01
CA LYS A 34 -12.76 -7.70 -2.54
C LYS A 34 -13.26 -7.14 -1.21
N LEU A 35 -14.55 -6.81 -1.18
CA LEU A 35 -15.23 -6.47 0.06
C LEU A 35 -15.29 -7.71 0.96
N GLY A 36 -14.80 -7.59 2.21
CA GLY A 36 -14.67 -8.73 3.15
C GLY A 36 -13.35 -9.50 3.08
N ALA A 37 -12.37 -9.07 2.27
CA ALA A 37 -11.00 -9.57 2.42
C ALA A 37 -10.46 -9.24 3.82
N VAL A 38 -9.63 -10.15 4.35
CA VAL A 38 -8.96 -10.04 5.65
C VAL A 38 -8.24 -8.70 5.77
N GLU A 39 -8.30 -8.13 6.97
CA GLU A 39 -7.56 -6.90 7.27
C GLU A 39 -6.09 -7.25 7.49
N LEU A 40 -5.21 -6.51 6.80
CA LEU A 40 -3.77 -6.71 6.86
C LEU A 40 -3.16 -5.52 7.59
N SER A 41 -2.55 -5.77 8.76
CA SER A 41 -1.93 -4.73 9.58
C SER A 41 -0.45 -5.05 9.82
N SER A 42 0.36 -4.99 8.75
CA SER A 42 1.78 -5.29 8.83
C SER A 42 2.58 -4.61 7.72
N VAL A 43 3.90 -4.75 7.77
CA VAL A 43 4.84 -4.24 6.76
C VAL A 43 4.73 -5.09 5.48
N MET A 44 4.57 -4.42 4.34
CA MET A 44 4.53 -5.09 3.05
C MET A 44 5.91 -5.66 2.69
N ARG A 45 5.93 -6.91 2.21
CA ARG A 45 7.16 -7.57 1.73
C ARG A 45 7.07 -7.73 0.22
N TYR A 46 8.02 -7.15 -0.48
CA TYR A 46 8.18 -7.34 -1.92
C TYR A 46 9.00 -8.60 -2.19
N ALA A 47 8.91 -9.10 -3.42
CA ALA A 47 9.76 -10.19 -3.87
C ALA A 47 11.22 -9.71 -4.01
N PRO A 48 12.23 -10.61 -3.88
CA PRO A 48 13.65 -10.23 -3.90
C PRO A 48 14.09 -9.48 -5.17
N GLU A 49 13.39 -9.69 -6.29
CA GLU A 49 13.66 -9.04 -7.58
C GLU A 49 13.50 -7.52 -7.52
N PHE A 50 12.83 -6.99 -6.50
CA PHE A 50 12.71 -5.55 -6.26
C PHE A 50 13.95 -4.95 -5.57
N GLY A 51 14.91 -5.76 -5.11
CA GLY A 51 16.15 -5.30 -4.49
C GLY A 51 15.94 -4.54 -3.18
N ILE A 52 14.85 -4.81 -2.46
CA ILE A 52 14.53 -4.22 -1.16
C ILE A 52 14.96 -5.23 -0.09
N GLU A 53 16.12 -5.01 0.52
CA GLU A 53 16.67 -5.79 1.64
C GLU A 53 16.44 -5.11 2.99
#